data_AF-A0A369JP45-F1
#
_entry.id   AF-A0A369JP45-F1
#
_cell.length_a   1.000
_cell.length_b   1.000
_cell.length_c   1.000
_cell.angle_alpha   90.00
_cell.angle_beta   90.00
_cell.angle_gamma   90.00
#
_symmetry.space_group_name_H-M   'P 1'
#
loop_
_entity.id
_entity.type
_entity.pdbx_description
1 polymer ?
#
loop_
_entity_poly.entity_id
_entity_poly.type
_entity_poly.pdbx_seq_one_letter_code
_entity_poly.pdbx_strand_id
1 'polypeptide(L)'
;MQEKPSTTSRPHSIRRKKRATLKEREGHIPQGRTYAKYANAASAIETPLVSASLPVMKGAYSARNAKQKRGDKKIWSVDELIREGLSYVHWDGYQNKPLLDNTGTVIAVLVGQPLDEGYRRAAANPPSTWHYPALNVGVTYAKGMGEPATLNDREHSAMVSRLLADEDIERLATFASAAFQFWAPNVYKYYKDHLDPLWVRMPYLRRNFP
;
A
#
# COMPACT_ATOMS: atom_id res chain seq x y z
N MET A 1 19.12 15.71 33.70
CA MET A 1 19.75 14.98 32.58
C MET A 1 19.67 15.87 31.35
N GLN A 2 20.80 16.37 30.85
CA GLN A 2 20.84 17.18 29.63
C GLN A 2 20.86 16.26 28.41
N GLU A 3 19.96 16.49 27.46
CA GLU A 3 19.96 15.82 26.16
C GLU A 3 21.26 16.15 25.41
N LYS A 4 21.99 15.12 24.99
CA LYS A 4 23.17 15.30 24.12
C LYS A 4 22.70 15.76 22.74
N PRO A 5 23.25 16.86 22.19
CA PRO A 5 22.87 17.33 20.87
C PRO A 5 23.32 16.31 19.80
N SER A 6 22.39 15.92 18.92
CA SER A 6 22.67 15.04 17.79
C SER A 6 23.69 15.68 16.85
N THR A 7 24.93 15.24 16.91
CA THR A 7 26.03 15.67 16.04
C THR A 7 25.94 14.99 14.67
N THR A 8 24.96 15.36 13.85
CA THR A 8 25.01 14.99 12.42
C THR A 8 25.89 15.99 11.68
N SER A 9 27.02 15.53 11.15
CA SER A 9 27.93 16.34 10.32
C SER A 9 27.16 17.14 9.25
N ARG A 10 27.50 18.42 9.05
CA ARG A 10 26.81 19.36 8.14
C ARG A 10 26.56 18.76 6.73
N PRO A 11 27.53 18.05 6.11
CA PRO A 11 27.31 17.22 4.91
C PRO A 11 26.18 16.18 5.00
N HIS A 12 26.06 15.46 6.11
CA HIS A 12 25.01 14.45 6.31
C HIS A 12 23.62 15.08 6.47
N SER A 13 23.53 16.22 7.16
CA SER A 13 22.29 16.98 7.30
C SER A 13 21.77 17.45 5.94
N ILE A 14 22.64 18.01 5.09
CA ILE A 14 22.31 18.43 3.72
C ILE A 14 21.82 17.23 2.89
N ARG A 15 22.54 16.10 2.94
CA ARG A 15 22.14 14.86 2.23
C ARG A 15 20.79 14.32 2.74
N ARG A 16 20.49 14.43 4.04
CA ARG A 16 19.19 14.02 4.61
C ARG A 16 18.07 14.93 4.09
N LYS A 17 18.24 16.26 4.14
CA LYS A 17 17.26 17.22 3.61
C LYS A 17 17.00 17.00 2.12
N LYS A 18 18.05 16.86 1.31
CA LYS A 18 17.93 16.59 -0.13
C LYS A 18 17.11 15.31 -0.42
N ARG A 19 17.33 14.24 0.36
CA ARG A 19 16.56 12.99 0.25
C ARG A 19 15.09 13.17 0.66
N ALA A 20 14.81 13.93 1.71
CA ALA A 20 13.45 14.23 2.14
C ALA A 20 12.68 15.01 1.06
N THR A 21 13.27 16.06 0.50
CA THR A 21 12.65 16.85 -0.58
C THR A 21 12.44 16.03 -1.86
N LEU A 22 13.38 15.15 -2.21
CA LEU A 22 13.19 14.22 -3.34
C LEU A 22 12.06 13.22 -3.07
N LYS A 23 11.95 12.70 -1.84
CA LYS A 23 10.86 11.80 -1.45
C LYS A 23 9.50 12.49 -1.56
N GLU A 24 9.40 13.73 -1.09
CA GLU A 24 8.17 14.51 -1.16
C GLU A 24 7.73 14.73 -2.63
N ARG A 25 8.68 15.13 -3.48
CA ARG A 25 8.40 15.44 -4.88
C ARG A 25 8.12 14.22 -5.74
N GLU A 26 8.90 13.15 -5.59
CA GLU A 26 8.89 12.01 -6.52
C GLU A 26 8.38 10.71 -5.89
N GLY A 27 8.14 10.69 -4.57
CA GLY A 27 7.90 9.47 -3.81
C GLY A 27 9.20 8.71 -3.45
N HIS A 28 9.02 7.47 -3.05
CA HIS A 28 10.08 6.51 -2.72
C HIS A 28 10.78 5.93 -3.96
N ILE A 29 11.53 6.76 -4.70
CA ILE A 29 12.32 6.28 -5.84
C ILE A 29 13.35 5.24 -5.36
N PRO A 30 13.29 3.99 -5.85
CA PRO A 30 14.29 2.99 -5.49
C PRO A 30 15.61 3.24 -6.20
N GLN A 31 16.72 2.93 -5.53
CA GLN A 31 18.04 2.97 -6.14
C GLN A 31 18.25 1.77 -7.06
N GLY A 32 19.13 1.88 -8.08
CA GLY A 32 19.44 0.77 -8.97
C GLY A 32 19.92 -0.50 -8.24
N ARG A 33 20.68 -0.34 -7.14
CA ARG A 33 21.09 -1.45 -6.26
C ARG A 33 19.90 -2.12 -5.56
N THR A 34 18.87 -1.35 -5.21
CA THR A 34 17.61 -1.86 -4.64
C THR A 34 16.86 -2.71 -5.66
N TYR A 35 16.81 -2.26 -6.93
CA TYR A 35 16.24 -3.06 -8.02
C TYR A 35 16.96 -4.40 -8.21
N ALA A 36 18.28 -4.38 -8.31
CA ALA A 36 19.06 -5.61 -8.43
C ALA A 36 18.84 -6.57 -7.25
N LYS A 37 18.73 -6.05 -6.03
CA LYS A 37 18.51 -6.86 -4.83
C LYS A 37 17.11 -7.48 -4.75
N TYR A 38 16.07 -6.73 -5.12
CA TYR A 38 14.69 -7.12 -4.81
C TYR A 38 13.86 -7.53 -6.03
N ALA A 39 14.15 -7.01 -7.23
CA ALA A 39 13.48 -7.41 -8.46
C ALA A 39 14.19 -8.58 -9.14
N ASN A 40 15.51 -8.48 -9.37
CA ASN A 40 16.24 -9.52 -10.11
C ASN A 40 16.36 -10.84 -9.33
N ALA A 41 16.33 -10.78 -7.99
CA ALA A 41 16.34 -11.96 -7.14
C ALA A 41 14.93 -12.53 -6.88
N ALA A 42 13.87 -11.90 -7.42
CA ALA A 42 12.51 -12.33 -7.21
C ALA A 42 12.21 -13.60 -8.03
N SER A 43 11.37 -14.48 -7.47
CA SER A 43 10.89 -15.67 -8.16
C SER A 43 9.51 -15.37 -8.74
N ALA A 44 9.47 -15.06 -10.04
CA ALA A 44 8.24 -14.72 -10.74
C ALA A 44 7.33 -15.95 -10.92
N ILE A 45 6.01 -15.71 -10.90
CA ILE A 45 4.98 -16.68 -11.20
C ILE A 45 4.29 -16.21 -12.48
N GLU A 46 4.45 -16.97 -13.55
CA GLU A 46 3.78 -16.69 -14.82
C GLU A 46 2.33 -17.18 -14.77
N THR A 47 1.44 -16.41 -15.38
CA THR A 47 0.01 -16.73 -15.46
C THR A 47 -0.46 -16.66 -16.92
N PRO A 48 -1.49 -17.43 -17.31
CA PRO A 48 -2.06 -17.35 -18.64
C PRO A 48 -2.94 -16.10 -18.86
N LEU A 49 -3.01 -15.20 -17.88
CA LEU A 49 -3.84 -14.00 -17.96
C LEU A 49 -3.35 -13.10 -19.11
N VAL A 50 -4.29 -12.57 -19.88
CA VAL A 50 -4.02 -11.53 -20.87
C VAL A 50 -4.51 -10.21 -20.29
N SER A 51 -3.66 -9.49 -19.55
CA SER A 51 -4.12 -8.32 -18.79
C SER A 51 -4.69 -7.22 -19.69
N ALA A 52 -4.12 -7.06 -20.88
CA ALA A 52 -4.53 -6.05 -21.87
C ALA A 52 -5.95 -6.26 -22.44
N SER A 53 -6.51 -7.47 -22.34
CA SER A 53 -7.88 -7.74 -22.79
C SER A 53 -8.94 -7.51 -21.70
N LEU A 54 -8.51 -7.28 -20.46
CA LEU A 54 -9.43 -7.04 -19.35
C LEU A 54 -10.14 -5.70 -19.52
N PRO A 55 -11.42 -5.61 -19.17
CA PRO A 55 -12.15 -4.35 -19.22
C PRO A 55 -11.54 -3.35 -18.23
N VAL A 56 -11.07 -2.23 -18.76
CA VAL A 56 -10.55 -1.11 -17.96
C VAL A 56 -11.64 -0.07 -17.73
N MET A 57 -11.63 0.55 -16.56
CA MET A 57 -12.49 1.69 -16.27
C MET A 57 -11.72 2.99 -16.52
N LYS A 58 -12.40 4.05 -16.99
CA LYS A 58 -11.82 5.40 -17.15
C LYS A 58 -11.40 6.07 -15.82
N GLY A 59 -11.63 5.43 -14.67
CA GLY A 59 -11.36 5.97 -13.34
C GLY A 59 -10.85 4.89 -12.37
N ALA A 60 -10.82 5.22 -11.07
CA ALA A 60 -10.35 4.34 -10.01
C ALA A 60 -11.20 3.05 -9.87
N TYR A 61 -10.84 2.20 -8.90
CA TYR A 61 -11.55 0.96 -8.59
C TYR A 61 -13.05 1.20 -8.37
N SER A 62 -13.90 0.55 -9.15
CA SER A 62 -15.34 0.49 -8.90
C SER A 62 -15.72 -0.94 -8.56
N ALA A 63 -16.10 -1.16 -7.30
CA ALA A 63 -16.75 -2.40 -6.92
C ALA A 63 -18.11 -2.48 -7.63
N ARG A 64 -18.34 -3.53 -8.42
CA ARG A 64 -19.72 -3.88 -8.77
C ARG A 64 -20.35 -4.40 -7.49
N ASN A 65 -21.49 -3.82 -7.09
CA ASN A 65 -22.32 -4.40 -6.04
C ASN A 65 -22.81 -5.76 -6.52
N ALA A 66 -22.05 -6.82 -6.21
CA ALA A 66 -22.57 -8.16 -6.30
C ALA A 66 -23.71 -8.24 -5.28
N LYS A 67 -24.92 -8.61 -5.72
CA LYS A 67 -25.99 -8.95 -4.79
C LYS A 67 -25.46 -10.13 -3.97
N GLN A 68 -25.06 -9.89 -2.73
CA GLN A 68 -24.62 -10.97 -1.86
C GLN A 68 -25.74 -12.01 -1.83
N LYS A 69 -25.48 -13.21 -2.34
CA LYS A 69 -26.48 -14.27 -2.30
C LYS A 69 -26.56 -14.76 -0.85
N ARG A 70 -27.74 -15.16 -0.41
CA ARG A 70 -27.97 -15.76 0.91
C ARG A 70 -27.18 -17.09 0.95
N GLY A 71 -25.94 -17.04 1.44
CA GLY A 71 -24.93 -18.11 1.31
C GLY A 71 -23.48 -17.62 1.28
N ASP A 72 -23.23 -16.33 0.99
CA ASP A 72 -21.89 -15.71 0.91
C ASP A 72 -21.12 -15.61 2.24
N LYS A 73 -21.63 -16.25 3.31
CA LYS A 73 -20.93 -16.41 4.60
C LYS A 73 -20.16 -17.73 4.71
N LYS A 74 -20.12 -18.54 3.64
CA LYS A 74 -19.35 -19.78 3.67
C LYS A 74 -17.88 -19.47 3.95
N ILE A 75 -17.37 -20.01 5.04
CA ILE A 75 -15.93 -20.03 5.32
C ILE A 75 -15.35 -21.15 4.45
N TRP A 76 -14.47 -20.80 3.53
CA TRP A 76 -13.83 -21.74 2.62
C TRP A 76 -12.53 -22.25 3.25
N SER A 77 -12.31 -23.57 3.21
CA SER A 77 -10.97 -24.12 3.49
C SER A 77 -10.05 -23.96 2.28
N VAL A 78 -8.74 -24.00 2.50
CA VAL A 78 -7.74 -23.99 1.42
C VAL A 78 -7.97 -25.18 0.47
N ASP A 79 -8.24 -26.37 1.00
CA ASP A 79 -8.49 -27.57 0.19
C ASP A 79 -9.77 -27.49 -0.65
N GLU A 80 -10.80 -26.78 -0.15
CA GLU A 80 -11.99 -26.51 -0.96
C GLU A 80 -11.64 -25.59 -2.13
N LEU A 81 -10.91 -24.50 -1.89
CA LEU A 81 -10.52 -23.57 -2.95
C LEU A 81 -9.63 -24.24 -4.01
N ILE A 82 -8.71 -25.10 -3.58
CA ILE A 82 -7.88 -25.89 -4.49
C ILE A 82 -8.74 -26.81 -5.36
N ARG A 83 -9.75 -27.48 -4.77
CA ARG A 83 -10.70 -28.32 -5.51
C ARG A 83 -11.57 -27.53 -6.49
N GLU A 84 -11.86 -26.27 -6.20
CA GLU A 84 -12.53 -25.33 -7.12
C GLU A 84 -11.61 -24.82 -8.26
N GLY A 85 -10.35 -25.28 -8.30
CA GLY A 85 -9.40 -24.94 -9.36
C GLY A 85 -8.49 -23.75 -9.06
N LEU A 86 -8.49 -23.23 -7.83
CA LEU A 86 -7.51 -22.22 -7.41
C LEU A 86 -6.15 -22.87 -7.17
N SER A 87 -5.09 -22.15 -7.53
CA SER A 87 -3.73 -22.57 -7.23
C SER A 87 -3.27 -21.97 -5.90
N TYR A 88 -2.72 -22.79 -5.02
CA TYR A 88 -2.12 -22.31 -3.78
C TYR A 88 -0.68 -21.87 -4.01
N VAL A 89 -0.40 -20.60 -3.75
CA VAL A 89 0.95 -20.04 -3.82
C VAL A 89 1.53 -20.01 -2.40
N HIS A 90 2.45 -20.93 -2.10
CA HIS A 90 3.18 -20.87 -0.84
C HIS A 90 4.12 -19.67 -0.82
N TRP A 91 4.02 -18.85 0.23
CA TRP A 91 4.82 -17.66 0.39
C TRP A 91 5.30 -17.53 1.84
N ASP A 92 6.60 -17.28 2.00
CA ASP A 92 7.28 -17.16 3.28
C ASP A 92 7.15 -15.77 3.92
N GLY A 93 6.56 -14.81 3.20
CA GLY A 93 6.48 -13.41 3.62
C GLY A 93 7.76 -12.60 3.41
N TYR A 94 8.83 -13.19 2.85
CA TYR A 94 10.15 -12.55 2.71
C TYR A 94 10.63 -12.49 1.25
N GLN A 95 10.44 -13.55 0.48
CA GLN A 95 10.85 -13.57 -0.92
C GLN A 95 9.81 -12.84 -1.77
N ASN A 96 10.24 -11.87 -2.58
CA ASN A 96 9.32 -11.25 -3.54
C ASN A 96 8.87 -12.28 -4.59
N LYS A 97 7.55 -12.34 -4.83
CA LYS A 97 6.96 -13.16 -5.89
C LYS A 97 6.04 -12.32 -6.78
N PRO A 98 6.55 -11.72 -7.86
CA PRO A 98 5.72 -11.03 -8.84
C PRO A 98 4.92 -12.05 -9.64
N LEU A 99 3.63 -11.78 -9.82
CA LEU A 99 2.77 -12.50 -10.75
C LEU A 99 2.79 -11.73 -12.07
N LEU A 100 3.12 -12.45 -13.14
CA LEU A 100 3.21 -11.90 -14.49
C LEU A 100 2.03 -12.38 -15.31
N ASP A 101 1.51 -11.51 -16.16
CA ASP A 101 0.62 -11.92 -17.24
C ASP A 101 1.39 -12.65 -18.36
N ASN A 102 0.69 -13.09 -19.40
CA ASN A 102 1.28 -13.84 -20.50
C ASN A 102 2.25 -13.03 -21.38
N THR A 103 2.39 -11.72 -21.14
CA THR A 103 3.34 -10.83 -21.82
C THR A 103 4.54 -10.45 -20.96
N GLY A 104 4.59 -10.93 -19.71
CA GLY A 104 5.61 -10.54 -18.74
C GLY A 104 5.26 -9.26 -17.96
N THR A 105 4.05 -8.73 -18.10
CA THR A 105 3.59 -7.55 -17.36
C THR A 105 3.27 -7.94 -15.92
N VAL A 106 3.79 -7.18 -14.94
CA VAL A 106 3.48 -7.38 -13.51
C VAL A 106 2.02 -7.02 -13.24
N ILE A 107 1.23 -8.00 -12.79
CA ILE A 107 -0.20 -7.82 -12.46
C ILE A 107 -0.48 -7.82 -10.95
N ALA A 108 0.37 -8.48 -10.17
CA ALA A 108 0.34 -8.49 -8.72
C ALA A 108 1.73 -8.83 -8.19
N VAL A 109 2.03 -8.49 -6.94
CA VAL A 109 3.29 -8.87 -6.30
C VAL A 109 3.06 -9.23 -4.85
N LEU A 110 3.54 -10.40 -4.44
CA LEU A 110 3.73 -10.72 -3.02
C LEU A 110 5.05 -10.08 -2.60
N VAL A 111 4.99 -8.91 -1.98
CA VAL A 111 6.18 -8.12 -1.61
C VAL A 111 6.65 -8.54 -0.23
N GLY A 112 7.87 -9.07 -0.17
CA GLY A 112 8.51 -9.51 1.05
C GLY A 112 8.69 -8.38 2.05
N GLN A 113 8.43 -8.67 3.32
CA GLN A 113 8.64 -7.69 4.37
C GLN A 113 10.11 -7.26 4.45
N PRO A 114 10.40 -6.00 4.77
CA PRO A 114 11.76 -5.53 4.95
C PRO A 114 12.41 -6.23 6.15
N LEU A 115 13.72 -6.48 6.03
CA LEU A 115 14.56 -6.96 7.13
C LEU A 115 14.90 -5.79 8.08
N ASP A 116 13.86 -5.17 8.63
CA ASP A 116 13.93 -4.03 9.54
C ASP A 116 13.17 -4.38 10.82
N GLU A 117 13.85 -4.25 11.97
CA GLU A 117 13.23 -4.54 13.27
C GLU A 117 12.07 -3.59 13.58
N GLY A 118 12.18 -2.33 13.15
CA GLY A 118 11.10 -1.35 13.31
C GLY A 118 9.84 -1.77 12.55
N TYR A 119 9.99 -2.28 11.33
CA TYR A 119 8.87 -2.85 10.58
C TYR A 119 8.33 -4.12 11.23
N ARG A 120 9.18 -5.05 11.67
CA ARG A 120 8.72 -6.28 12.33
C ARG A 120 7.94 -6.01 13.62
N ARG A 121 8.36 -5.01 14.39
CA ARG A 121 7.62 -4.56 15.58
C ARG A 121 6.27 -3.97 15.18
N ALA A 122 6.25 -3.10 14.16
CA ALA A 122 5.02 -2.51 13.65
C ALA A 122 4.02 -3.55 13.10
N ALA A 123 4.54 -4.60 12.45
CA ALA A 123 3.76 -5.69 11.87
C ALA A 123 3.49 -6.84 12.84
N ALA A 124 3.92 -6.74 14.11
CA ALA A 124 3.75 -7.83 15.06
C ALA A 124 2.27 -8.16 15.25
N ASN A 125 1.95 -9.46 15.21
CA ASN A 125 0.56 -9.92 15.26
C ASN A 125 -0.09 -9.54 16.59
N PRO A 126 -1.21 -8.79 16.57
CA PRO A 126 -2.06 -8.67 17.74
C PRO A 126 -2.69 -10.03 18.09
N PRO A 127 -3.02 -10.29 19.37
CA PRO A 127 -3.56 -11.58 19.80
C PRO A 127 -4.81 -12.01 19.01
N SER A 128 -4.97 -13.31 18.76
CA SER A 128 -6.10 -13.85 17.97
C SER A 128 -7.49 -13.63 18.60
N THR A 129 -7.54 -13.17 19.86
CA THR A 129 -8.77 -12.95 20.64
C THR A 129 -9.37 -11.56 20.47
N TRP A 130 -8.72 -10.64 19.77
CA TRP A 130 -9.24 -9.28 19.58
C TRP A 130 -10.26 -9.22 18.45
N HIS A 131 -11.32 -8.46 18.66
CA HIS A 131 -12.24 -8.07 17.59
C HIS A 131 -11.62 -6.90 16.82
N TYR A 132 -11.42 -7.08 15.51
CA TYR A 132 -10.83 -6.08 14.62
C TYR A 132 -11.92 -5.37 13.82
N PRO A 133 -12.49 -4.25 14.30
CA PRO A 133 -13.41 -3.47 13.49
C PRO A 133 -12.67 -2.90 12.28
N ALA A 134 -13.25 -3.03 11.09
CA ALA A 134 -12.75 -2.38 9.89
C ALA A 134 -13.39 -0.99 9.78
N LEU A 135 -12.56 0.05 9.75
CA LEU A 135 -12.99 1.44 9.61
C LEU A 135 -12.39 2.05 8.33
N ASN A 136 -13.24 2.65 7.50
CA ASN A 136 -12.80 3.35 6.29
C ASN A 136 -12.40 4.78 6.64
N VAL A 137 -11.16 5.15 6.34
CA VAL A 137 -10.56 6.44 6.65
C VAL A 137 -9.93 7.02 5.38
N GLY A 138 -10.23 8.28 5.06
CA GLY A 138 -9.61 8.99 3.94
C GLY A 138 -10.60 9.86 3.17
N VAL A 139 -10.32 10.08 1.89
CA VAL A 139 -11.15 10.88 0.98
C VAL A 139 -12.03 9.97 0.13
N THR A 140 -13.30 10.34 -0.01
CA THR A 140 -14.25 9.66 -0.91
C THR A 140 -14.77 10.62 -1.97
N TYR A 141 -15.01 10.10 -3.16
CA TYR A 141 -15.76 10.76 -4.22
C TYR A 141 -16.66 9.73 -4.88
N ALA A 142 -17.93 9.72 -4.47
CA ALA A 142 -18.91 8.71 -4.87
C ALA A 142 -20.01 9.29 -5.75
N LYS A 143 -20.78 8.41 -6.40
CA LYS A 143 -21.91 8.78 -7.25
C LYS A 143 -22.91 9.62 -6.45
N GLY A 144 -23.19 10.84 -6.93
CA GLY A 144 -24.10 11.80 -6.29
C GLY A 144 -23.41 12.87 -5.43
N MET A 145 -22.10 12.78 -5.24
CA MET A 145 -21.32 13.86 -4.61
C MET A 145 -20.95 14.93 -5.65
N GLY A 146 -21.10 16.20 -5.30
CA GLY A 146 -20.66 17.33 -6.12
C GLY A 146 -19.14 17.59 -6.02
N GLU A 147 -18.52 17.17 -4.92
CA GLU A 147 -17.09 17.34 -4.65
C GLU A 147 -16.57 16.19 -3.76
N PRO A 148 -15.25 15.92 -3.75
CA PRO A 148 -14.63 14.98 -2.82
C PRO A 148 -14.77 15.44 -1.37
N ALA A 149 -14.94 14.49 -0.45
CA ALA A 149 -15.07 14.78 0.99
C ALA A 149 -14.25 13.80 1.84
N THR A 150 -13.79 14.27 3.01
CA THR A 150 -13.20 13.40 4.03
C THR A 150 -14.30 12.53 4.65
N LEU A 151 -14.05 11.22 4.77
CA LEU A 151 -14.94 10.28 5.44
C LEU A 151 -15.13 10.68 6.91
N ASN A 152 -16.37 10.60 7.37
CA ASN A 152 -16.72 10.93 8.75
C ASN A 152 -16.45 9.73 9.66
N ASP A 153 -15.44 9.85 10.52
CA ASP A 153 -15.03 8.82 11.49
C ASP A 153 -15.99 8.71 12.70
N ARG A 154 -17.02 9.57 12.79
CA ARG A 154 -18.04 9.60 13.86
C ARG A 154 -17.41 9.57 15.26
N GLU A 155 -17.89 8.71 16.15
CA GLU A 155 -17.37 8.54 17.51
C GLU A 155 -15.91 8.05 17.57
N HIS A 156 -15.32 7.59 16.47
CA HIS A 156 -13.98 7.03 16.43
C HIS A 156 -12.88 8.05 16.07
N SER A 157 -13.22 9.32 15.89
CA SER A 157 -12.29 10.36 15.42
C SER A 157 -10.98 10.43 16.24
N ALA A 158 -11.06 10.42 17.58
CA ALA A 158 -9.87 10.44 18.44
C ALA A 158 -8.96 9.22 18.26
N MET A 159 -9.56 8.03 18.08
CA MET A 159 -8.83 6.81 17.81
C MET A 159 -8.18 6.86 16.42
N VAL A 160 -8.91 7.33 15.40
CA VAL A 160 -8.38 7.48 14.03
C VAL A 160 -7.21 8.45 14.01
N SER A 161 -7.33 9.61 14.64
CA SER A 161 -6.24 10.60 14.74
C SER A 161 -4.99 10.00 15.40
N ARG A 162 -5.17 9.20 16.47
CA ARG A 162 -4.05 8.51 17.11
C ARG A 162 -3.40 7.47 16.18
N LEU A 163 -4.19 6.69 15.45
CA LEU A 163 -3.67 5.69 14.50
C LEU A 163 -2.96 6.32 13.30
N LEU A 164 -3.45 7.45 12.80
CA LEU A 164 -2.83 8.17 11.68
C LEU A 164 -1.53 8.87 12.10
N ALA A 165 -1.37 9.20 13.37
CA ALA A 165 -0.14 9.78 13.93
C ALA A 165 0.83 8.73 14.52
N ASP A 166 0.49 7.45 14.43
CA ASP A 166 1.30 6.37 14.97
C ASP A 166 2.45 6.04 14.01
N GLU A 167 3.69 6.11 14.50
CA GLU A 167 4.90 5.91 13.69
C GLU A 167 4.98 4.50 13.09
N ASP A 168 4.48 3.49 13.81
CA ASP A 168 4.50 2.11 13.34
C ASP A 168 3.47 1.94 12.19
N ILE A 169 2.29 2.56 12.29
CA ILE A 169 1.30 2.59 11.19
C ILE A 169 1.80 3.38 9.98
N GLU A 170 2.40 4.56 10.19
CA GLU A 170 3.03 5.34 9.12
C GLU A 170 4.11 4.52 8.41
N ARG A 171 4.90 3.73 9.15
CA ARG A 171 5.94 2.87 8.57
C ARG A 171 5.35 1.79 7.66
N LEU A 172 4.24 1.16 8.06
CA LEU A 172 3.54 0.17 7.23
C LEU A 172 3.00 0.80 5.94
N ALA A 173 2.33 1.94 6.04
CA ALA A 173 1.79 2.66 4.89
C ALA A 173 2.88 3.17 3.94
N THR A 174 3.99 3.65 4.50
CA THR A 174 5.20 4.07 3.77
C THR A 174 5.78 2.90 2.99
N PHE A 175 5.89 1.72 3.61
CA PHE A 175 6.38 0.53 2.93
C PHE A 175 5.45 0.11 1.77
N ALA A 176 4.13 0.10 1.98
CA ALA A 176 3.18 -0.20 0.92
C ALA A 176 3.30 0.77 -0.27
N SER A 177 3.45 2.07 0.01
CA SER A 177 3.65 3.09 -1.02
C SER A 177 4.96 2.89 -1.79
N ALA A 178 6.05 2.57 -1.08
CA ALA A 178 7.36 2.31 -1.68
C ALA A 178 7.35 1.02 -2.52
N ALA A 179 6.69 -0.03 -2.05
CA ALA A 179 6.51 -1.27 -2.77
C ALA A 179 5.71 -1.05 -4.07
N PHE A 180 4.61 -0.28 -3.99
CA PHE A 180 3.79 0.04 -5.16
C PHE A 180 4.59 0.84 -6.20
N GLN A 181 5.34 1.87 -5.78
CA GLN A 181 6.20 2.61 -6.69
C GLN A 181 7.32 1.76 -7.30
N PHE A 182 7.90 0.84 -6.52
CA PHE A 182 8.97 -0.04 -7.01
C PHE A 182 8.49 -0.96 -8.13
N TRP A 183 7.35 -1.62 -7.93
CA TRP A 183 6.84 -2.66 -8.83
C TRP A 183 5.94 -2.13 -9.95
N ALA A 184 5.30 -0.97 -9.77
CA ALA A 184 4.41 -0.35 -10.75
C ALA A 184 4.66 1.17 -10.84
N PRO A 185 5.87 1.62 -11.23
CA PRO A 185 6.27 3.03 -11.17
C PRO A 185 5.38 3.96 -11.99
N ASN A 186 4.95 3.52 -13.18
CA ASN A 186 4.09 4.32 -14.05
C ASN A 186 2.70 4.52 -13.44
N VAL A 187 2.15 3.48 -12.80
CA VAL A 187 0.84 3.53 -12.15
C VAL A 187 0.92 4.38 -10.89
N TYR A 188 1.94 4.20 -10.06
CA TYR A 188 2.19 5.04 -8.90
C TYR A 188 2.32 6.52 -9.30
N LYS A 189 3.12 6.82 -10.34
CA LYS A 189 3.29 8.18 -10.85
C LYS A 189 1.96 8.76 -11.32
N TYR A 190 1.15 8.00 -12.06
CA TYR A 190 -0.18 8.44 -12.47
C TYR A 190 -1.04 8.83 -11.26
N TYR A 191 -1.13 7.98 -10.22
CA TYR A 191 -1.87 8.31 -9.01
C TYR A 191 -1.30 9.54 -8.29
N LYS A 192 0.02 9.63 -8.15
CA LYS A 192 0.67 10.78 -7.50
C LYS A 192 0.38 12.09 -8.23
N ASP A 193 0.56 12.11 -9.56
CA ASP A 193 0.36 13.30 -10.39
C ASP A 193 -1.10 13.80 -10.38
N HIS A 194 -2.08 12.90 -10.20
CA HIS A 194 -3.50 13.26 -10.19
C HIS A 194 -4.05 13.51 -8.78
N LEU A 195 -3.52 12.82 -7.77
CA LEU A 195 -3.97 12.98 -6.39
C LEU A 195 -3.25 14.14 -5.69
N ASP A 196 -1.94 14.35 -5.84
CA ASP A 196 -1.24 15.44 -5.14
C ASP A 196 -1.87 16.83 -5.39
N PRO A 197 -2.29 17.19 -6.62
CA PRO A 197 -3.02 18.45 -6.86
C PRO A 197 -4.35 18.57 -6.11
N LEU A 198 -4.99 17.46 -5.72
CA LEU A 198 -6.24 17.47 -4.96
C LEU A 198 -6.05 18.17 -3.62
N TRP A 199 -5.00 17.82 -2.87
CA TRP A 199 -4.74 18.44 -1.56
C TRP A 199 -4.23 19.88 -1.68
N VAL A 200 -3.64 20.27 -2.81
CA VAL A 200 -3.30 21.68 -3.09
C VAL A 200 -4.57 22.51 -3.29
N ARG A 201 -5.55 21.98 -4.04
CA ARG A 201 -6.80 22.68 -4.35
C ARG A 201 -7.82 22.62 -3.21
N MET A 202 -7.80 21.54 -2.42
CA MET A 202 -8.74 21.25 -1.35
C MET A 202 -7.98 20.92 -0.05
N PRO A 203 -7.34 21.93 0.57
CA PRO A 203 -6.49 21.74 1.75
C PRO A 203 -7.26 21.30 3.00
N TYR A 204 -8.60 21.38 2.98
CA TYR A 204 -9.48 20.88 4.04
C TYR A 204 -9.65 19.35 4.01
N LEU A 205 -9.24 18.67 2.93
CA LEU A 205 -9.27 17.21 2.86
C LEU A 205 -8.14 16.60 3.69
N ARG A 206 -8.46 15.57 4.48
CA ARG A 206 -7.46 14.89 5.29
C ARG A 206 -6.66 13.89 4.45
N ARG A 207 -5.36 14.11 4.31
CA ARG A 207 -4.40 13.10 3.82
C ARG A 207 -4.09 12.14 4.97
N ASN A 208 -4.14 10.82 4.71
CA ASN A 208 -3.94 9.82 5.77
C ASN A 208 -2.50 9.85 6.33
N PHE A 209 -1.51 9.91 5.44
CA PHE A 209 -0.10 9.90 5.80
C PHE A 209 0.67 10.93 4.94
N PRO A 210 1.75 11.51 5.48
CA PRO A 210 2.59 12.47 4.77
C PRO A 210 3.32 11.89 3.55
#